data_AF-A0A497J2U7-F1
#
_entry.id   AF-A0A497J2U7-F1
#
_cell.length_a   1.000
_cell.length_b   1.000
_cell.length_c   1.000
_cell.angle_alpha   90.00
_cell.angle_beta   90.00
_cell.angle_gamma   90.00
#
_symmetry.space_group_name_H-M   'P 1'
#
loop_
_entity.id
_entity.type
_entity.pdbx_description
1 polymer ?
#
loop_
_entity_poly.entity_id
_entity_poly.type
_entity_poly.pdbx_seq_one_letter_code
_entity_poly.pdbx_strand_id
1 'polypeptide(L)'
;MSTQVLLRAVMGTLFILYLSPWILLAHSLQEGMIGVKSKPDGSLFLWNDSPITIELKLTFYAKDQIVYFVEKTLRPDDRASIKLPPEVAGTDSIGIQISTMEIVKVEAKWSFG
;
A
#
# COMPACT_ATOMS: atom_id res chain seq x y z
N MET A 1 4.64 30.15 30.65
CA MET A 1 3.69 29.13 30.16
C MET A 1 3.67 28.00 31.19
N SER A 2 2.51 27.55 31.67
CA SER A 2 2.48 26.49 32.69
C SER A 2 2.87 25.13 32.10
N THR A 3 3.51 24.27 32.89
CA THR A 3 3.95 22.93 32.47
C THR A 3 2.80 22.09 31.91
N GLN A 4 1.57 22.29 32.41
CA GLN A 4 0.37 21.64 31.90
C GLN A 4 -0.03 22.10 30.49
N VAL A 5 0.11 23.40 30.18
CA VAL A 5 -0.16 23.93 28.83
C VAL A 5 0.87 23.41 27.83
N LEU A 6 2.15 23.34 28.23
CA LEU A 6 3.21 22.76 27.40
C LEU A 6 2.95 21.27 27.12
N LEU A 7 2.63 20.49 28.15
CA LEU A 7 2.35 19.05 28.01
C LEU A 7 1.17 18.80 27.06
N ARG A 8 0.09 19.58 27.19
CA ARG A 8 -1.08 19.47 26.29
C ARG A 8 -0.72 19.77 24.85
N ALA A 9 0.07 20.81 24.61
CA ALA A 9 0.53 21.15 23.27
C ALA A 9 1.36 20.02 22.65
N VAL A 10 2.31 19.47 23.41
CA VAL A 10 3.16 18.34 22.94
C VAL A 10 2.32 17.11 22.62
N MET A 11 1.40 16.73 23.52
CA MET A 11 0.52 15.58 23.28
C MET A 11 -0.39 15.79 22.06
N GLY A 12 -0.91 17.00 21.87
CA GLY A 12 -1.70 17.34 20.70
C GLY A 12 -0.89 17.25 19.40
N THR A 13 0.34 17.75 19.39
CA THR A 13 1.24 17.63 18.24
C THR A 13 1.57 16.17 17.93
N LEU A 14 1.91 15.36 18.94
CA LEU A 14 2.19 13.94 18.75
C LEU A 14 0.98 13.18 18.20
N PHE A 15 -0.22 13.51 18.66
CA PHE A 15 -1.45 12.92 18.14
C PHE A 15 -1.68 13.25 16.65
N ILE A 16 -1.48 14.51 16.25
CA ILE A 16 -1.59 14.91 14.83
C ILE A 16 -0.53 14.21 13.97
N LEU A 17 0.71 14.12 14.46
CA LEU A 17 1.80 13.42 13.76
C LEU A 17 1.52 11.92 13.60
N TYR A 18 0.83 11.31 14.56
CA TYR A 18 0.41 9.91 14.47
C TYR A 18 -0.72 9.69 13.46
N LEU A 19 -1.63 10.65 13.31
CA LEU A 19 -2.78 10.59 12.40
C LEU A 19 -2.42 10.92 10.94
N SER A 20 -1.39 11.73 10.72
CA SER A 20 -1.05 12.21 9.37
C SER A 20 -0.76 11.08 8.36
N PRO A 21 -0.09 9.96 8.69
CA PRO A 21 0.15 8.88 7.73
C PRO A 21 -1.14 8.18 7.30
N TRP A 22 -2.11 8.03 8.21
CA TRP A 22 -3.44 7.48 7.88
C TRP A 22 -4.20 8.38 6.92
N ILE A 23 -4.24 9.69 7.20
CA ILE A 23 -4.95 10.67 6.37
C ILE A 23 -4.33 10.73 4.98
N LEU A 24 -2.99 10.80 4.91
CA LEU A 24 -2.26 10.83 3.65
C LEU A 24 -2.48 9.54 2.85
N LEU A 25 -2.42 8.37 3.48
CA LEU A 25 -2.66 7.10 2.80
C LEU A 25 -4.10 7.02 2.28
N ALA A 26 -5.09 7.34 3.11
CA ALA A 26 -6.50 7.30 2.72
C ALA A 26 -6.79 8.25 1.54
N HIS A 27 -6.30 9.49 1.61
CA HIS A 27 -6.42 10.44 0.52
C HIS A 27 -5.72 9.95 -0.75
N SER A 28 -4.50 9.43 -0.63
CA SER A 28 -3.73 8.94 -1.79
C SER A 28 -4.41 7.76 -2.49
N LEU A 29 -5.05 6.87 -1.73
CA LEU A 29 -5.84 5.77 -2.28
C LEU A 29 -7.13 6.28 -2.92
N GLN A 30 -7.83 7.23 -2.29
CA GLN A 30 -9.06 7.83 -2.81
C GLN A 30 -8.81 8.54 -4.16
N GLU A 31 -7.71 9.29 -4.27
CA GLU A 31 -7.35 10.02 -5.50
C GLU A 31 -6.66 9.14 -6.56
N GLY A 32 -6.42 7.85 -6.27
CA GLY A 32 -5.76 6.93 -7.20
C GLY A 32 -4.27 7.23 -7.46
N MET A 33 -3.63 7.95 -6.54
CA MET A 33 -2.20 8.29 -6.61
C MET A 33 -1.32 7.05 -6.45
N ILE A 34 -1.81 6.03 -5.76
CA ILE A 34 -1.17 4.73 -5.62
C ILE A 34 -1.99 3.73 -6.40
N GLY A 35 -1.35 2.94 -7.27
CA GLY A 35 -2.10 1.94 -8.01
C GLY A 35 -1.27 0.89 -8.71
N VAL A 36 -2.01 -0.07 -9.26
CA VAL A 36 -1.50 -1.22 -10.00
C VAL A 36 -2.37 -1.42 -11.24
N LYS A 37 -1.74 -1.67 -12.38
CA LYS A 37 -2.41 -1.93 -13.65
C LYS A 37 -1.74 -3.07 -14.39
N SER A 38 -2.53 -4.00 -14.93
CA SER A 38 -2.02 -5.04 -15.82
C SER A 38 -1.68 -4.48 -17.20
N LYS A 39 -0.61 -4.98 -17.80
CA LYS A 39 -0.21 -4.71 -19.18
C LYS A 39 -0.45 -5.94 -20.06
N PRO A 40 -0.65 -5.76 -21.39
CA PRO A 40 -0.86 -6.87 -22.32
C PRO A 40 0.29 -7.88 -22.40
N ASP A 41 1.50 -7.49 -21.98
CA ASP A 41 2.69 -8.34 -21.94
C ASP A 41 2.74 -9.27 -20.71
N GLY A 42 1.69 -9.26 -19.88
CA GLY A 42 1.62 -10.05 -18.64
C GLY A 42 2.37 -9.43 -17.47
N SER A 43 2.85 -8.19 -17.58
CA SER A 43 3.46 -7.46 -16.47
C SER A 43 2.43 -6.63 -15.70
N LEU A 44 2.73 -6.36 -14.43
CA LEU A 44 2.07 -5.35 -13.62
C LEU A 44 2.88 -4.07 -13.64
N PHE A 45 2.20 -2.97 -13.91
CA PHE A 45 2.72 -1.62 -13.73
C PHE A 45 2.21 -1.07 -12.41
N LEU A 46 3.13 -0.63 -11.56
CA LEU A 46 2.86 -0.10 -10.24
C LEU A 46 3.36 1.35 -10.19
N TRP A 47 2.62 2.22 -9.52
CA TRP A 47 3.00 3.62 -9.36
C TRP A 47 2.68 4.13 -7.96
N ASN A 48 3.44 5.14 -7.57
CA ASN A 48 3.19 5.94 -6.39
C ASN A 48 3.40 7.42 -6.72
N ASP A 49 2.32 8.16 -6.91
CA ASP A 49 2.30 9.62 -7.06
C ASP A 49 2.06 10.35 -5.73
N SER A 50 1.91 9.59 -4.63
CA SER A 50 1.65 10.17 -3.32
C SER A 50 2.91 10.78 -2.71
N PRO A 51 2.76 11.74 -1.76
CA PRO A 51 3.91 12.32 -1.05
C PRO A 51 4.54 11.39 -0.02
N ILE A 52 4.09 10.13 0.09
CA ILE A 52 4.53 9.16 1.09
C ILE A 52 5.21 7.97 0.43
N THR A 53 6.24 7.44 1.07
CA THR A 53 6.80 6.14 0.70
C THR A 53 5.86 5.03 1.16
N ILE A 54 5.57 4.10 0.27
CA ILE A 54 4.75 2.93 0.59
C ILE A 54 5.50 1.63 0.34
N GLU A 55 5.10 0.61 1.06
CA GLU A 55 5.39 -0.78 0.75
C GLU A 55 4.09 -1.43 0.26
N LEU A 56 4.15 -1.96 -0.96
CA LEU A 56 3.04 -2.65 -1.61
C LEU A 56 3.38 -4.11 -1.74
N LYS A 57 2.49 -4.96 -1.22
CA LYS A 57 2.57 -6.40 -1.33
C LYS A 57 1.33 -6.95 -2.03
N LEU A 58 1.56 -7.63 -3.15
CA LEU A 58 0.55 -8.35 -3.90
C LEU A 58 0.77 -9.85 -3.67
N THR A 59 -0.24 -10.55 -3.20
CA THR A 59 -0.20 -11.99 -2.97
C THR A 59 -1.24 -12.65 -3.84
N PHE A 60 -0.85 -13.67 -4.58
CA PHE A 60 -1.70 -14.39 -5.50
C PHE A 60 -2.01 -15.76 -4.93
N TYR A 61 -3.29 -16.13 -4.92
CA TYR A 61 -3.76 -17.36 -4.32
C TYR A 61 -4.47 -18.24 -5.34
N ALA A 62 -4.33 -19.56 -5.19
CA ALA A 62 -5.14 -20.56 -5.86
C ALA A 62 -5.54 -21.62 -4.83
N LYS A 63 -6.85 -21.88 -4.69
CA LYS A 63 -7.42 -22.79 -3.68
C LYS A 63 -6.92 -22.46 -2.27
N ASP A 64 -6.91 -21.17 -1.94
CA ASP A 64 -6.39 -20.61 -0.69
C ASP A 64 -4.89 -20.86 -0.40
N GLN A 65 -4.13 -21.39 -1.35
CA GLN A 65 -2.68 -21.49 -1.25
C GLN A 65 -2.00 -20.32 -1.95
N ILE A 66 -0.95 -19.78 -1.34
CA ILE A 66 -0.12 -18.75 -1.97
C ILE A 66 0.66 -19.39 -3.11
N VAL A 67 0.43 -18.89 -4.32
CA VAL A 67 1.14 -19.34 -5.53
C VAL A 67 2.34 -18.44 -5.82
N TYR A 68 2.15 -17.14 -5.62
CA TYR A 68 3.17 -16.14 -5.89
C TYR A 68 2.92 -14.89 -5.05
N PHE A 69 3.98 -14.14 -4.74
CA PHE A 69 3.84 -12.83 -4.15
C PHE A 69 4.89 -11.88 -4.70
N VAL A 70 4.56 -10.60 -4.68
CA VAL A 70 5.41 -9.49 -5.06
C VAL A 70 5.40 -8.49 -3.93
N GLU A 71 6.57 -8.05 -3.52
CA GLU A 71 6.74 -7.01 -2.51
C GLU A 71 7.61 -5.91 -3.08
N LYS A 72 7.15 -4.67 -2.95
CA LYS A 72 7.85 -3.52 -3.53
C LYS A 72 7.67 -2.28 -2.69
N THR A 73 8.78 -1.67 -2.30
CA THR A 73 8.78 -0.30 -1.79
C THR A 73 8.76 0.69 -2.96
N LEU A 74 7.81 1.62 -2.94
CA LEU A 74 7.67 2.70 -3.91
C LEU A 74 7.80 4.04 -3.18
N ARG A 75 8.83 4.82 -3.51
CA ARG A 75 8.99 6.20 -3.07
C ARG A 75 8.03 7.13 -3.83
N PRO A 76 7.84 8.38 -3.37
CA PRO A 76 7.12 9.38 -4.16
C PRO A 76 7.66 9.45 -5.59
N ASP A 77 6.75 9.52 -6.55
CA ASP A 77 6.95 9.53 -8.00
C ASP A 77 7.54 8.24 -8.61
N ASP A 78 7.75 7.18 -7.82
CA ASP A 78 8.29 5.92 -8.34
C ASP A 78 7.30 5.23 -9.29
N ARG A 79 7.87 4.55 -10.28
CA ARG A 79 7.19 3.64 -11.20
C ARG A 79 7.94 2.32 -11.25
N ALA A 80 7.22 1.21 -11.26
CA ALA A 80 7.80 -0.12 -11.40
C ALA A 80 7.01 -0.96 -12.41
N SER A 81 7.70 -1.85 -13.12
CA SER A 81 7.08 -2.86 -13.96
C SER A 81 7.58 -4.23 -13.51
N ILE A 82 6.68 -5.14 -13.18
CA ILE A 82 7.00 -6.45 -12.61
C ILE A 82 6.38 -7.51 -13.50
N LYS A 83 7.21 -8.39 -14.06
CA LYS A 83 6.73 -9.48 -14.89
C LYS A 83 6.16 -10.58 -14.01
N LEU A 84 4.90 -10.95 -14.23
CA LEU A 84 4.29 -12.05 -13.49
C LEU A 84 4.73 -13.38 -14.11
N PRO A 85 5.00 -14.39 -13.27
CA PRO A 85 5.30 -15.71 -13.78
C PRO A 85 3.99 -16.43 -14.16
N PRO A 86 4.05 -17.45 -15.06
CA PRO A 86 2.86 -18.06 -15.63
C PRO A 86 1.90 -18.70 -14.63
N GLU A 87 2.38 -19.11 -13.45
CA GLU A 87 1.56 -19.76 -12.41
C GLU A 87 0.46 -18.83 -11.88
N VAL A 88 0.62 -17.52 -12.02
CA VAL A 88 -0.38 -16.52 -11.61
C VAL A 88 -1.67 -16.60 -12.43
N ALA A 89 -1.63 -17.16 -13.65
CA ALA A 89 -2.83 -17.31 -14.48
C ALA A 89 -3.88 -18.26 -13.87
N GLY A 90 -3.49 -19.16 -12.98
CA GLY A 90 -4.39 -20.08 -12.28
C GLY A 90 -4.96 -19.56 -10.97
N THR A 91 -4.79 -18.27 -10.67
CA THR A 91 -5.16 -17.69 -9.37
C THR A 91 -6.66 -17.38 -9.31
N ASP A 92 -7.27 -17.70 -8.18
CA ASP A 92 -8.69 -17.44 -7.91
C ASP A 92 -8.91 -16.23 -7.00
N SER A 93 -7.84 -15.73 -6.36
CA SER A 93 -7.90 -14.55 -5.52
C SER A 93 -6.57 -13.82 -5.41
N ILE A 94 -6.64 -12.52 -5.13
CA ILE A 94 -5.49 -11.64 -4.92
C ILE A 94 -5.63 -10.94 -3.56
N GLY A 95 -4.58 -10.99 -2.77
CA GLY A 95 -4.39 -10.14 -1.60
C GLY A 95 -3.55 -8.92 -1.96
N ILE A 96 -3.97 -7.76 -1.47
CA ILE A 96 -3.26 -6.50 -1.60
C ILE A 96 -3.00 -6.00 -0.18
N GLN A 97 -1.76 -5.65 0.10
CA GLN A 97 -1.35 -5.02 1.34
C GLN A 97 -0.56 -3.76 1.02
N ILE A 98 -0.96 -2.64 1.62
CA ILE A 98 -0.30 -1.34 1.47
C ILE A 98 0.09 -0.86 2.85
N SER A 99 1.36 -0.51 3.03
CA SER A 99 1.94 -0.09 4.30
C SER A 99 2.72 1.21 4.14
N THR A 100 2.58 2.14 5.08
CA THR A 100 3.44 3.33 5.17
C THR A 100 4.60 3.04 6.12
N MET A 101 5.54 2.20 5.70
CA MET A 101 6.72 1.81 6.50
C MET A 101 6.33 1.34 7.92
N GLU A 102 5.35 0.44 8.00
CA GLU A 102 4.83 -0.19 9.23
C GLU A 102 4.02 0.72 10.17
N ILE A 103 3.86 2.01 9.85
CA ILE A 103 3.04 2.93 10.68
C ILE A 103 1.54 2.67 10.46
N VAL A 104 1.16 2.44 9.21
CA VAL A 104 -0.22 2.14 8.78
C VAL A 104 -0.16 0.94 7.86
N LYS A 105 -1.10 0.01 8.02
CA LYS A 105 -1.20 -1.19 7.19
C LYS A 105 -2.66 -1.42 6.81
N VAL A 106 -2.91 -1.48 5.51
CA VAL A 106 -4.23 -1.80 4.94
C VAL A 106 -4.10 -3.10 4.17
N GLU A 107 -5.02 -4.02 4.42
CA GLU A 107 -5.08 -5.33 3.74
C GLU A 107 -6.46 -5.52 3.12
N ALA A 108 -6.47 -6.01 1.88
CA ALA A 108 -7.68 -6.36 1.14
C ALA A 108 -7.46 -7.68 0.41
N LYS A 109 -8.48 -8.55 0.36
CA LYS A 109 -8.48 -9.76 -0.46
C LYS A 109 -9.66 -9.67 -1.44
N TRP A 110 -9.37 -9.92 -2.71
CA TRP A 110 -10.35 -9.95 -3.78
C TRP A 110 -10.39 -11.35 -4.40
N SER A 111 -11.57 -11.95 -4.51
CA SER A 111 -11.77 -13.26 -5.16
C SER A 111 -12.44 -13.08 -6.52
N PHE A 112 -12.07 -13.88 -7.50
CA PHE A 112 -12.51 -13.74 -8.90
C PHE A 112 -13.77 -14.51 -9.26
N GLY A 113 -14.27 -15.38 -8.39
CA GLY A 113 -15.52 -16.13 -8.59
C GLY A 113 -15.36 -17.37 -9.44
#